data_AF-A0A818KSU0-F1
#
_entry.id   AF-A0A818KSU0-F1
#
_cell.length_a   1.000
_cell.length_b   1.000
_cell.length_c   1.000
_cell.angle_alpha   90.00
_cell.angle_beta   90.00
_cell.angle_gamma   90.00
#
_symmetry.space_group_name_H-M   'P 1'
#
loop_
_entity.id
_entity.type
_entity.pdbx_description
1 polymer ?
#
loop_
_entity_poly.entity_id
_entity_poly.type
_entity_poly.pdbx_seq_one_letter_code
_entity_poly.pdbx_strand_id
1 'polypeptide(L)'
;SKDKKLKTGGKLIHPSSRKAKQISRLECHAGRVVKKRQNTKAKYNNLRDRIQWFKDQLNETQTHLSQQEIHELIQRYLQRFQDELEQIELKNQIGQRQKTPQYASRKALIETTINTERHEYETNGIEIPNLTRIDAVKELRNWDGSIRLMPRLKLCLIKHNNSTSNKNDDDDDNQIVSIDNENESMDSDVE
;
A
#
# COMPACT_ATOMS: atom_id res chain seq x y z
N SER A 1 -23.30 -12.54 -34.34
CA SER A 1 -22.14 -12.88 -33.48
C SER A 1 -21.12 -13.66 -34.27
N LYS A 2 -19.89 -13.16 -34.42
CA LYS A 2 -18.81 -13.90 -35.10
C LYS A 2 -18.03 -14.68 -34.05
N ASP A 3 -18.18 -16.00 -34.06
CA ASP A 3 -17.49 -16.93 -33.18
C ASP A 3 -15.97 -16.83 -33.36
N LYS A 4 -15.26 -16.35 -32.32
CA LYS A 4 -13.79 -16.38 -32.28
C LYS A 4 -13.36 -17.85 -32.10
N LYS A 5 -12.88 -18.48 -33.19
CA LYS A 5 -12.38 -19.86 -33.19
C LYS A 5 -10.97 -19.89 -32.55
N LEU A 6 -10.82 -20.62 -31.44
CA LEU A 6 -9.51 -20.88 -30.84
C LEU A 6 -8.78 -21.97 -31.65
N LYS A 7 -7.48 -21.83 -31.88
CA LYS A 7 -6.64 -22.80 -32.60
C LYS A 7 -5.64 -23.44 -31.64
N THR A 8 -5.52 -24.76 -31.66
CA THR A 8 -4.39 -25.50 -31.06
C THR A 8 -3.93 -26.56 -32.03
N GLY A 9 -2.63 -26.62 -32.35
CA GLY A 9 -2.06 -27.63 -33.27
C GLY A 9 -2.71 -27.62 -34.66
N GLY A 10 -3.01 -26.43 -35.21
CA GLY A 10 -3.58 -26.28 -36.56
C GLY A 10 -5.08 -26.53 -36.71
N LYS A 11 -5.74 -27.15 -35.72
CA LYS A 11 -7.19 -27.45 -35.79
C LYS A 11 -8.04 -26.30 -35.23
N LEU A 12 -9.07 -25.92 -35.98
CA LEU A 12 -10.09 -24.96 -35.57
C LEU A 12 -11.00 -25.62 -34.52
N ILE A 13 -11.05 -25.03 -33.31
CA ILE A 13 -11.89 -25.53 -32.23
C ILE A 13 -13.19 -24.72 -32.19
N HIS A 14 -14.33 -25.42 -32.09
CA HIS A 14 -15.61 -24.76 -31.86
C HIS A 14 -15.67 -24.16 -30.44
N PRO A 15 -16.15 -22.91 -30.25
CA PRO A 15 -16.15 -22.24 -28.94
C PRO A 15 -16.86 -23.01 -27.82
N SER A 16 -17.95 -23.71 -28.15
CA SER A 16 -18.71 -24.50 -27.16
C SER A 16 -18.13 -25.89 -26.87
N SER A 17 -17.09 -26.31 -27.60
CA SER A 17 -16.50 -27.65 -27.44
C SER A 17 -15.84 -27.84 -26.07
N ARG A 18 -15.73 -29.11 -25.63
CA ARG A 18 -15.03 -29.46 -24.38
C ARG A 18 -13.59 -28.93 -24.35
N LYS A 19 -12.89 -29.01 -25.49
CA LYS A 19 -11.51 -28.51 -25.63
C LYS A 19 -11.44 -26.99 -25.50
N ALA A 20 -12.36 -26.25 -26.12
CA ALA A 20 -12.42 -24.80 -25.96
C ALA A 20 -12.73 -24.38 -24.51
N LYS A 21 -13.66 -25.07 -23.85
CA LYS A 21 -13.95 -24.84 -22.42
C LYS A 21 -12.73 -25.12 -21.55
N GLN A 22 -11.94 -26.15 -21.84
CA GLN A 22 -10.72 -26.47 -21.11
C GLN A 22 -9.67 -25.38 -21.28
N ILE A 23 -9.42 -24.91 -22.51
CA ILE A 23 -8.48 -23.81 -22.78
C ILE A 23 -8.92 -22.54 -22.04
N SER A 24 -10.20 -22.17 -22.13
CA SER A 24 -10.73 -21.00 -21.44
C SER A 24 -10.59 -21.09 -19.91
N ARG A 25 -10.76 -22.28 -19.32
CA ARG A 25 -10.52 -22.49 -17.88
C ARG A 25 -9.05 -22.30 -17.52
N LEU A 26 -8.13 -22.81 -18.32
CA LEU A 26 -6.69 -22.66 -18.13
C LEU A 26 -6.27 -21.18 -18.25
N GLU A 27 -6.75 -20.48 -19.28
CA GLU A 27 -6.53 -19.04 -19.46
C GLU A 27 -7.09 -18.23 -18.28
N CYS A 28 -8.31 -18.54 -17.83
CA CYS A 28 -8.91 -17.89 -16.68
C CYS A 28 -8.12 -18.14 -15.39
N HIS A 29 -7.61 -19.35 -15.19
CA HIS A 29 -6.76 -19.68 -14.06
C HIS A 29 -5.43 -18.93 -14.13
N ALA A 30 -4.73 -18.96 -15.27
CA ALA A 30 -3.50 -18.23 -15.48
C ALA A 30 -3.69 -16.72 -15.25
N GLY A 31 -4.77 -16.13 -15.77
CA GLY A 31 -5.14 -14.74 -15.54
C GLY A 31 -5.38 -14.43 -14.06
N ARG A 32 -6.03 -15.33 -13.31
CA ARG A 32 -6.21 -15.20 -11.85
C ARG A 32 -4.89 -15.25 -11.09
N VAL A 33 -3.98 -16.16 -11.46
CA VAL A 33 -2.65 -16.29 -10.84
C VAL A 33 -1.82 -15.04 -11.09
N VAL A 34 -1.77 -14.54 -12.33
CA VAL A 34 -1.07 -13.30 -12.68
C VAL A 34 -1.65 -12.11 -11.91
N LYS A 35 -2.99 -11.98 -11.85
CA LYS A 35 -3.64 -10.91 -11.09
C LYS A 35 -3.34 -10.99 -9.59
N LYS A 36 -3.34 -12.20 -8.99
CA LYS A 36 -2.96 -12.39 -7.59
C LYS A 36 -1.52 -11.93 -7.35
N ARG A 37 -0.57 -12.34 -8.20
CA ARG A 37 0.84 -11.92 -8.12
C ARG A 37 1.00 -10.40 -8.24
N GLN A 38 0.30 -9.77 -9.18
CA GLN A 38 0.31 -8.31 -9.36
C GLN A 38 -0.26 -7.59 -8.14
N ASN A 39 -1.37 -8.06 -7.58
CA ASN A 39 -1.97 -7.47 -6.38
C ASN A 39 -1.03 -7.56 -5.18
N THR A 40 -0.42 -8.74 -4.95
CA THR A 40 0.56 -8.92 -3.88
C THR A 40 1.76 -8.00 -4.06
N LYS A 41 2.33 -7.92 -5.27
CA LYS A 41 3.43 -6.99 -5.57
C LYS A 41 3.03 -5.54 -5.32
N ALA A 42 1.84 -5.13 -5.74
CA ALA A 42 1.33 -3.78 -5.51
C ALA A 42 1.22 -3.48 -4.01
N LYS A 43 0.71 -4.41 -3.19
CA LYS A 43 0.62 -4.26 -1.73
C LYS A 43 2.01 -4.02 -1.11
N TYR A 44 2.98 -4.87 -1.43
CA TYR A 44 4.35 -4.71 -0.92
C TYR A 44 5.02 -3.41 -1.40
N ASN A 45 4.78 -3.00 -2.64
CA ASN A 45 5.27 -1.71 -3.13
C ASN A 45 4.67 -0.54 -2.35
N ASN A 46 3.36 -0.55 -2.10
CA ASN A 46 2.71 0.52 -1.32
C ASN A 46 3.27 0.59 0.11
N LEU A 47 3.44 -0.56 0.77
CA LEU A 47 4.03 -0.60 2.10
C LEU A 47 5.50 -0.16 2.08
N ARG A 48 6.28 -0.57 1.08
CA ARG A 48 7.67 -0.11 0.88
C ARG A 48 7.72 1.41 0.76
N ASP A 49 6.90 1.98 -0.12
CA ASP A 49 6.91 3.42 -0.38
C ASP A 49 6.44 4.21 0.86
N ARG A 50 5.50 3.66 1.62
CA ARG A 50 5.11 4.18 2.94
C ARG A 50 6.30 4.18 3.90
N ILE A 51 6.95 3.03 4.12
CA ILE A 51 8.12 2.90 5.01
C ILE A 51 9.23 3.85 4.58
N GLN A 52 9.50 3.94 3.27
CA GLN A 52 10.51 4.83 2.71
C GLN A 52 10.19 6.29 3.03
N TRP A 53 8.93 6.71 2.85
CA TRP A 53 8.52 8.07 3.21
C TRP A 53 8.80 8.37 4.69
N PHE A 54 8.41 7.46 5.60
CA PHE A 54 8.68 7.65 7.03
C PHE A 54 10.18 7.71 7.34
N LYS A 55 10.99 6.89 6.67
CA LYS A 55 12.45 6.92 6.78
C LYS A 55 13.01 8.28 6.34
N ASP A 56 12.54 8.81 5.21
CA ASP A 56 13.03 10.06 4.62
C ASP A 56 12.66 11.29 5.47
N GLN A 57 11.64 11.19 6.33
CA GLN A 57 11.29 12.26 7.26
C GLN A 57 12.11 12.24 8.56
N LEU A 58 12.90 11.20 8.82
CA LEU A 58 13.73 11.14 10.02
C LEU A 58 14.97 12.02 9.87
N ASN A 59 15.25 12.83 10.88
CA ASN A 59 16.51 13.56 10.95
C ASN A 59 17.67 12.60 11.26
N GLU A 60 18.86 12.88 10.74
CA GLU A 60 20.06 12.05 10.95
C GLU A 60 20.42 11.86 12.44
N THR A 61 19.99 12.74 13.33
CA THR A 61 20.28 12.68 14.77
C THR A 61 19.19 11.99 15.60
N GLN A 62 17.97 11.81 15.08
CA GLN A 62 16.85 11.26 15.84
C GLN A 62 16.96 9.75 16.05
N THR A 63 17.15 9.32 17.29
CA THR A 63 17.29 7.90 17.65
C THR A 63 15.95 7.22 17.94
N HIS A 64 14.94 7.99 18.35
CA HIS A 64 13.58 7.56 18.63
C HIS A 64 12.63 8.77 18.55
N LEU A 65 11.34 8.52 18.39
CA LEU A 65 10.28 9.51 18.43
C LEU A 65 9.31 9.18 19.57
N SER A 66 8.79 10.23 20.20
CA SER A 66 7.65 10.14 21.10
C SER A 66 6.36 9.80 20.34
N GLN A 67 5.35 9.31 21.06
CA GLN A 67 4.06 8.99 20.45
C GLN A 67 3.41 10.22 19.79
N GLN A 68 3.53 11.41 20.40
CA GLN A 68 3.02 12.64 19.82
C GLN A 68 3.69 12.98 18.49
N GLU A 69 5.03 12.91 18.43
CA GLU A 69 5.78 13.17 17.19
C GLU A 69 5.40 12.17 16.08
N ILE A 70 5.13 10.91 16.45
CA ILE A 70 4.65 9.89 15.50
C ILE A 70 3.27 10.28 14.94
N HIS A 71 2.34 10.74 15.78
CA HIS A 71 1.03 11.20 15.32
C HIS A 71 1.14 12.43 14.40
N GLU A 72 1.99 13.39 14.73
CA GLU A 72 2.27 14.54 13.85
C GLU A 72 2.87 14.09 12.51
N LEU A 73 3.75 13.10 12.54
CA LEU A 73 4.37 12.54 11.34
C LEU A 73 3.34 11.81 10.46
N ILE A 74 2.41 11.06 11.05
CA ILE A 74 1.28 10.44 10.34
C ILE A 74 0.37 11.50 9.71
N GLN A 75 0.11 12.61 10.41
CA GLN A 75 -0.69 13.71 9.83
C GLN A 75 -0.01 14.31 8.59
N ARG A 76 1.31 14.53 8.64
CA ARG A 76 2.08 14.96 7.47
C ARG A 76 2.04 13.92 6.35
N TYR A 77 2.10 12.64 6.68
CA TYR A 77 1.98 11.56 5.70
C TYR A 77 0.63 11.60 4.97
N LEU A 78 -0.48 11.78 5.70
CA LEU A 78 -1.81 11.87 5.12
C LEU A 78 -2.00 13.14 4.26
N GLN A 79 -1.23 14.19 4.53
CA GLN A 79 -1.25 15.45 3.78
C GLN A 79 -0.23 15.50 2.63
N ARG A 80 0.57 14.46 2.41
CA ARG A 80 1.69 14.47 1.45
C ARG A 80 1.33 14.80 -0.01
N PHE A 81 0.05 14.68 -0.39
CA PHE A 81 -0.42 14.98 -1.74
C PHE A 81 -1.20 16.30 -1.83
N GLN A 82 -1.25 17.09 -0.75
CA GLN A 82 -2.04 18.32 -0.73
C GLN A 82 -1.60 19.29 -1.85
N ASP A 83 -0.29 19.50 -2.02
CA ASP A 83 0.27 20.35 -3.08
C ASP A 83 -0.10 19.83 -4.49
N GLU A 84 -0.09 18.51 -4.69
CA GLU A 84 -0.46 17.90 -5.98
C GLU A 84 -1.95 18.10 -6.28
N LEU A 85 -2.81 17.93 -5.27
CA LEU A 85 -4.26 18.15 -5.41
C LEU A 85 -4.58 19.60 -5.72
N GLU A 86 -3.94 20.54 -5.02
CA GLU A 86 -4.09 21.98 -5.26
C GLU A 86 -3.63 22.37 -6.67
N GLN A 87 -2.51 21.81 -7.14
CA GLN A 87 -2.04 22.05 -8.49
C GLN A 87 -3.02 21.54 -9.57
N ILE A 88 -3.61 20.35 -9.36
CA ILE A 88 -4.63 19.80 -10.25
C ILE A 88 -5.88 20.70 -10.26
N GLU A 89 -6.30 21.16 -9.09
CA GLU A 89 -7.46 22.04 -8.96
C GLU A 89 -7.24 23.37 -9.70
N LEU A 90 -6.11 24.03 -9.48
CA LEU A 90 -5.77 25.29 -10.15
C LEU A 90 -5.74 25.15 -11.68
N LYS A 91 -5.14 24.07 -12.21
CA LYS A 91 -5.11 23.80 -13.66
C LYS A 91 -6.51 23.64 -14.23
N ASN A 92 -7.39 22.97 -13.50
CA ASN A 92 -8.79 22.79 -13.91
C ASN A 92 -9.58 24.10 -13.82
N GLN A 93 -9.30 24.96 -12.83
CA GLN A 93 -9.92 26.29 -12.70
C GLN A 93 -9.52 27.25 -13.82
N ILE A 94 -8.31 27.16 -14.37
CA ILE A 94 -7.86 27.99 -15.51
C ILE A 94 -8.45 27.46 -16.83
N GLY A 95 -8.68 26.15 -16.92
CA GLY A 95 -9.11 25.44 -18.12
C GLY A 95 -10.62 25.35 -18.36
N GLN A 96 -11.47 26.15 -17.71
CA GLN A 96 -12.95 26.03 -17.66
C GLN A 96 -13.69 25.90 -19.01
N ARG A 97 -13.01 26.09 -20.14
CA ARG A 97 -13.54 25.83 -21.49
C ARG A 97 -13.47 24.36 -21.91
N GLN A 98 -12.68 23.53 -21.23
CA GLN A 98 -12.56 22.09 -21.50
C GLN A 98 -13.63 21.30 -20.74
N LYS A 99 -14.41 20.49 -21.48
CA LYS A 99 -15.50 19.66 -20.92
C LYS A 99 -15.00 18.49 -20.05
N THR A 100 -13.71 18.19 -20.04
CA THR A 100 -13.13 17.07 -19.30
C THR A 100 -12.02 17.58 -18.38
N PRO A 101 -12.10 17.31 -17.06
CA PRO A 101 -11.07 17.74 -16.12
C PRO A 101 -9.74 17.04 -16.42
N GLN A 102 -8.67 17.81 -16.42
CA GLN A 102 -7.32 17.28 -16.55
C GLN A 102 -6.94 16.51 -15.29
N TYR A 103 -6.17 15.44 -15.45
CA TYR A 103 -5.68 14.60 -14.35
C TYR A 103 -6.75 13.93 -13.48
N ALA A 104 -7.98 13.77 -13.99
CA ALA A 104 -9.10 13.18 -13.25
C ALA A 104 -8.79 11.78 -12.67
N SER A 105 -8.11 10.93 -13.44
CA SER A 105 -7.72 9.58 -13.00
C SER A 105 -6.67 9.61 -11.88
N ARG A 106 -5.69 10.52 -11.95
CA ARG A 106 -4.66 10.70 -10.92
C ARG A 106 -5.27 11.25 -9.64
N LYS A 107 -6.13 12.26 -9.74
CA LYS A 107 -6.88 12.81 -8.61
C LYS A 107 -7.69 11.74 -7.89
N ALA A 108 -8.50 10.96 -8.63
CA ALA A 108 -9.30 9.88 -8.05
C ALA A 108 -8.45 8.81 -7.35
N LEU A 109 -7.27 8.48 -7.91
CA LEU A 109 -6.34 7.55 -7.27
C LEU A 109 -5.81 8.11 -5.95
N ILE A 110 -5.34 9.36 -5.93
CA ILE A 110 -4.85 10.03 -4.72
C ILE A 110 -5.93 10.08 -3.65
N GLU A 111 -7.13 10.54 -4.00
CA GLU A 111 -8.26 10.61 -3.07
C GLU A 111 -8.59 9.25 -2.48
N THR A 112 -8.62 8.20 -3.31
CA THR A 112 -8.85 6.82 -2.85
C THR A 112 -7.76 6.36 -1.89
N THR A 113 -6.49 6.65 -2.19
CA THR A 113 -5.36 6.31 -1.34
C THR A 113 -5.45 7.02 0.01
N ILE A 114 -5.63 8.34 0.04
CA ILE A 114 -5.74 9.12 1.28
C ILE A 114 -6.94 8.66 2.10
N ASN A 115 -8.09 8.42 1.47
CA ASN A 115 -9.29 7.98 2.17
C ASN A 115 -9.08 6.60 2.82
N THR A 116 -8.40 5.69 2.12
CA THR A 116 -8.06 4.36 2.66
C THR A 116 -7.11 4.48 3.84
N GLU A 117 -6.04 5.27 3.72
CA GLU A 117 -5.04 5.46 4.77
C GLU A 117 -5.59 6.18 6.00
N ARG A 118 -6.45 7.18 5.79
CA ARG A 118 -7.17 7.87 6.87
C ARG A 118 -8.11 6.90 7.58
N HIS A 119 -8.88 6.11 6.83
CA HIS A 119 -9.76 5.11 7.40
C HIS A 119 -8.99 4.05 8.21
N GLU A 120 -7.84 3.57 7.69
CA GLU A 120 -6.92 2.68 8.41
C GLU A 120 -6.51 3.31 9.74
N TYR A 121 -6.01 4.55 9.72
CA TYR A 121 -5.57 5.26 10.92
C TYR A 121 -6.69 5.46 11.96
N GLU A 122 -7.91 5.76 11.52
CA GLU A 122 -9.05 6.00 12.41
C GLU A 122 -9.64 4.71 13.02
N THR A 123 -9.55 3.57 12.34
CA THR A 123 -10.24 2.32 12.74
C THR A 123 -9.30 1.25 13.28
N ASN A 124 -8.44 0.72 12.42
CA ASN A 124 -7.64 -0.48 12.68
C ASN A 124 -6.18 -0.14 13.06
N GLY A 125 -5.76 1.08 12.79
CA GLY A 125 -4.40 1.57 12.88
C GLY A 125 -3.69 1.52 11.54
N ILE A 126 -2.86 2.53 11.29
CA ILE A 126 -2.00 2.58 10.11
C ILE A 126 -0.68 1.85 10.41
N GLU A 127 -0.29 0.94 9.52
CA GLU A 127 0.96 0.20 9.62
C GLU A 127 2.14 1.07 9.21
N ILE A 128 3.06 1.31 10.14
CA ILE A 128 4.28 2.12 9.95
C ILE A 128 5.48 1.48 10.65
N PRO A 129 6.73 1.89 10.34
CA PRO A 129 7.88 1.47 11.13
C PRO A 129 7.74 1.87 12.60
N ASN A 130 8.20 1.01 13.52
CA ASN A 130 8.26 1.36 14.93
C ASN A 130 9.36 2.40 15.15
N LEU A 131 8.94 3.66 15.31
CA LEU A 131 9.85 4.79 15.53
C LEU A 131 10.12 5.08 17.01
N THR A 132 9.42 4.40 17.93
CA THR A 132 9.59 4.57 19.37
C THR A 132 10.83 3.84 19.88
N ARG A 133 11.23 2.74 19.23
CA ARG A 133 12.38 1.94 19.64
C ARG A 133 13.64 2.28 18.85
N ILE A 134 14.74 2.46 19.58
CA ILE A 134 16.04 2.84 19.01
C ILE A 134 16.60 1.77 18.07
N ASP A 135 16.40 0.49 18.39
CA ASP A 135 16.85 -0.63 17.56
C ASP A 135 16.10 -0.69 16.22
N ALA A 136 14.78 -0.50 16.26
CA ALA A 136 13.94 -0.42 15.06
C ALA A 136 14.33 0.75 14.15
N VAL A 137 14.60 1.93 14.72
CA VAL A 137 15.07 3.11 13.96
C VAL A 137 16.42 2.85 13.29
N LYS A 138 17.35 2.15 13.96
CA LYS A 138 18.64 1.76 13.36
C LYS A 138 18.47 0.80 12.19
N GLU A 139 17.62 -0.21 12.34
CA GLU A 139 17.29 -1.16 11.27
C GLU A 139 16.67 -0.44 10.07
N LEU A 140 15.72 0.47 10.32
CA LEU A 140 15.08 1.28 9.29
C LEU A 140 16.08 2.18 8.54
N ARG A 141 17.04 2.78 9.24
CA ARG A 141 18.10 3.60 8.61
C ARG A 141 18.97 2.79 7.66
N ASN A 142 19.35 1.58 8.06
CA ASN A 142 20.19 0.68 7.28
C ASN A 142 19.44 -0.01 6.13
N TRP A 143 18.10 0.03 6.14
CA TRP A 143 17.29 -0.57 5.09
C TRP A 143 17.44 0.19 3.77
N ASP A 144 17.76 -0.52 2.71
CA ASP A 144 18.06 0.00 1.37
C ASP A 144 16.83 0.20 0.48
N GLY A 145 15.62 0.04 1.04
CA GLY A 145 14.38 0.06 0.26
C GLY A 145 14.05 -1.29 -0.39
N SER A 146 14.77 -2.37 -0.07
CA SER A 146 14.52 -3.70 -0.62
C SER A 146 13.27 -4.35 -0.02
N ILE A 147 12.33 -4.72 -0.87
CA ILE A 147 11.10 -5.44 -0.48
C ILE A 147 11.41 -6.78 0.20
N ARG A 148 12.49 -7.44 -0.20
CA ARG A 148 12.90 -8.73 0.38
C ARG A 148 13.29 -8.62 1.85
N LEU A 149 13.76 -7.44 2.27
CA LEU A 149 14.18 -7.18 3.64
C LEU A 149 13.07 -6.55 4.50
N MET A 150 11.93 -6.19 3.91
CA MET A 150 10.79 -5.61 4.66
C MET A 150 10.28 -6.51 5.79
N PRO A 151 10.18 -7.85 5.66
CA PRO A 151 9.72 -8.70 6.76
C PRO A 151 10.61 -8.64 8.00
N ARG A 152 11.86 -8.17 7.87
CA ARG A 152 12.78 -7.99 8.99
C ARG A 152 12.58 -6.68 9.73
N LEU A 153 11.88 -5.71 9.13
CA LEU A 153 11.62 -4.42 9.76
C LEU A 153 10.55 -4.57 10.84
N LYS A 154 10.79 -3.91 11.97
CA LYS A 154 9.81 -3.83 13.05
C LYS A 154 8.73 -2.82 12.68
N LEU A 155 7.58 -3.33 12.23
CA LEU A 155 6.40 -2.53 11.94
C LEU A 155 5.45 -2.54 13.15
N CYS A 156 4.67 -1.47 13.31
CA CYS A 156 3.60 -1.37 14.29
C CYS A 156 2.37 -0.70 13.71
N LEU A 157 1.21 -0.98 14.30
CA LEU A 157 -0.05 -0.34 13.97
C LEU A 157 -0.30 0.81 14.92
N ILE A 158 -0.42 2.03 14.40
CA ILE A 158 -0.73 3.22 15.19
C ILE A 158 -2.17 3.67 14.88
N LYS A 159 -3.00 3.74 15.91
CA LYS A 159 -4.40 4.17 15.83
C LYS A 159 -4.53 5.64 16.20
N HIS A 160 -5.54 6.32 15.67
CA HIS A 160 -5.88 7.66 16.11
C HIS A 160 -6.47 7.61 17.53
N ASN A 161 -5.79 8.24 18.49
CA ASN A 161 -6.33 8.41 19.83
C ASN A 161 -7.37 9.56 19.80
N ASN A 162 -8.66 9.23 19.73
CA ASN A 162 -9.76 10.20 19.81
C ASN A 162 -9.95 10.83 21.21
N SER A 163 -9.06 10.54 22.16
CA SER A 163 -9.23 10.89 23.57
C SER A 163 -8.76 12.32 23.87
N THR A 164 -9.54 13.33 23.50
CA THR A 164 -9.59 14.57 24.30
C THR A 164 -10.42 14.27 25.55
N SER A 165 -9.80 13.72 26.58
CA SER A 165 -10.36 13.66 27.92
C SER A 165 -9.20 13.59 28.91
N ASN A 166 -9.05 14.66 29.70
CA ASN A 166 -8.27 14.64 30.94
C ASN A 166 -8.51 13.34 31.71
N LYS A 167 -7.45 12.61 31.99
CA LYS A 167 -7.28 11.76 33.18
C LYS A 167 -5.78 11.49 33.36
N ASN A 168 -5.24 12.03 34.45
CA ASN A 168 -4.16 11.38 35.16
C ASN A 168 -4.68 9.99 35.56
N ASP A 169 -3.87 8.96 35.32
CA ASP A 169 -3.62 7.83 36.20
C ASP A 169 -2.94 6.73 35.38
N ASP A 170 -1.89 6.17 35.97
CA ASP A 170 -1.06 5.08 35.48
C ASP A 170 -1.92 3.86 35.09
N ASP A 171 -1.78 3.37 33.86
CA ASP A 171 -2.02 1.96 33.50
C ASP A 171 -1.40 1.67 32.12
N ASP A 172 -0.18 1.16 32.18
CA ASP A 172 0.65 0.65 31.09
C ASP A 172 0.10 -0.69 30.59
N ASP A 173 -0.88 -0.66 29.68
CA ASP A 173 -1.31 -1.86 28.97
C ASP A 173 -1.93 -1.52 27.60
N ASN A 174 -1.12 -1.01 26.67
CA ASN A 174 -1.47 -0.96 25.26
C ASN A 174 -0.80 -2.13 24.52
N GLN A 175 -1.62 -3.11 24.12
CA GLN A 175 -1.19 -4.32 23.41
C GLN A 175 -0.38 -4.00 22.14
N ILE A 176 0.94 -4.15 22.28
CA ILE A 176 1.89 -4.26 21.17
C ILE A 176 1.67 -5.63 20.54
N VAL A 177 0.81 -5.72 19.53
CA VAL A 177 0.74 -6.91 18.67
C VAL A 177 1.94 -6.90 17.73
N SER A 178 2.98 -7.61 18.15
CA SER A 178 4.10 -7.99 17.28
C SER A 178 3.56 -8.97 16.24
N ILE A 179 3.48 -8.54 14.98
CA ILE A 179 3.10 -9.44 13.88
C ILE A 179 4.38 -10.16 13.47
N ASP A 180 4.56 -11.38 13.99
CA ASP A 180 5.55 -12.31 13.49
C ASP A 180 5.14 -12.71 12.07
N ASN A 181 5.90 -12.22 11.10
CA ASN A 181 5.67 -12.46 9.69
C ASN A 181 6.16 -13.88 9.37
N GLU A 182 5.31 -14.89 9.58
CA GLU A 182 5.61 -16.26 9.19
C GLU A 182 5.79 -16.34 7.66
N ASN A 183 7.02 -16.68 7.28
CA ASN A 183 7.50 -16.85 5.91
C ASN A 183 6.56 -17.71 5.04
N GLU A 184 5.87 -17.10 4.07
CA GLU A 184 5.50 -17.81 2.84
C GLU A 184 6.67 -17.74 1.86
N SER A 185 7.35 -18.88 1.73
CA SER A 185 8.43 -19.16 0.78
C SER A 185 8.14 -18.56 -0.60
N MET A 186 9.02 -17.67 -1.03
CA MET A 186 9.01 -17.10 -2.36
C MET A 186 9.61 -18.14 -3.31
N ASP A 187 8.78 -19.05 -3.81
CA ASP A 187 9.17 -20.05 -4.81
C ASP A 187 9.75 -19.34 -6.05
N SER A 188 11.07 -19.41 -6.16
CA SER A 188 11.84 -19.00 -7.30
C SER A 188 11.95 -20.19 -8.25
N ASP A 189 10.94 -20.39 -9.09
CA ASP A 189 11.12 -21.24 -10.27
C ASP A 189 11.75 -20.40 -11.39
N VAL A 190 13.04 -20.69 -11.57
CA VAL A 190 13.83 -20.40 -12.76
C VAL A 190 13.39 -21.38 -13.85
N GLU A 191 12.76 -20.86 -14.90
CA GLU A 191 13.01 -21.11 -16.34
C GLU A 191 11.97 -20.40 -17.21
#